data_AF-X1LW13-F1
#
_entry.id   AF-X1LW13-F1
#
_cell.length_a   1.000
_cell.length_b   1.000
_cell.length_c   1.000
_cell.angle_alpha   90.00
_cell.angle_beta   90.00
_cell.angle_gamma   90.00
#
_symmetry.space_group_name_H-M   'P 1'
#
loop_
_entity.id
_entity.type
_entity.pdbx_description
1 polymer ?
#
loop_
_entity_poly.entity_id
_entity_poly.type
_entity_poly.pdbx_seq_one_letter_code
_entity_poly.pdbx_strand_id
1 'polypeptide(L)'
;MWFETGRVNLWVRKPATLGKAYQLICNAFTFTGLITDLKILEPILRGIRFKAAHYVFETKQHLPKIIIDMFAKSNGIVIKVGDRTHPTSVEVIASYPDWGERTERQLGEFIEVMTVFIKAISPGTVLKKPERMDYIA
;
A
#
# COMPACT_ATOMS: atom_id res chain seq x y z
N MET A 1 11.98 16.57 0.75
CA MET A 1 10.74 17.22 0.27
C MET A 1 9.71 16.11 -0.05
N TRP A 2 8.41 16.27 0.23
CA TRP A 2 7.40 15.18 0.13
C TRP A 2 7.10 14.67 -1.29
N PHE A 3 7.74 15.22 -2.33
CA PHE A 3 7.46 14.92 -3.75
C PHE A 3 8.67 14.45 -4.57
N GLU A 4 9.89 14.43 -4.02
CA GLU A 4 11.10 14.17 -4.82
C GLU A 4 11.17 12.75 -5.40
N THR A 5 10.50 11.77 -4.78
CA THR A 5 10.55 10.36 -5.19
C THR A 5 9.27 9.87 -5.90
N GLY A 6 8.29 10.76 -6.11
CA GLY A 6 7.00 10.39 -6.72
C GLY A 6 6.14 9.43 -5.88
N ARG A 7 6.44 9.28 -4.59
CA ARG A 7 5.72 8.39 -3.65
C ARG A 7 5.43 9.12 -2.35
N VAL A 8 4.20 8.97 -1.85
CA VAL A 8 3.76 9.53 -0.56
C VAL A 8 3.26 8.39 0.32
N ASN A 9 3.86 8.22 1.50
CA ASN A 9 3.40 7.26 2.50
C ASN A 9 2.49 7.96 3.50
N LEU A 10 1.23 7.52 3.57
CA LEU A 10 0.22 8.07 4.46
C LEU A 10 0.04 7.18 5.68
N TRP A 11 0.20 7.75 6.87
CA TRP A 11 -0.01 7.06 8.13
C TRP A 11 -1.41 7.38 8.66
N VAL A 12 -2.34 6.43 8.50
CA VAL A 12 -3.73 6.61 8.97
C VAL A 12 -3.89 6.04 10.38
N ARG A 13 -4.25 6.90 11.34
CA ARG A 13 -4.61 6.47 12.70
C ARG A 13 -6.04 5.92 12.74
N LYS A 14 -6.31 5.01 13.69
CA LYS A 14 -7.65 4.43 13.92
C LYS A 14 -8.75 5.52 14.00
N PRO A 15 -9.94 5.29 13.43
CA PRO A 15 -10.28 4.22 12.49
C PRO A 15 -9.53 4.36 11.16
N ALA A 16 -8.86 3.29 10.72
CA ALA A 16 -8.02 3.28 9.52
C ALA A 16 -8.88 2.99 8.27
N THR A 17 -9.71 3.95 7.89
CA THR A 17 -10.61 3.84 6.73
C THR A 17 -10.04 4.52 5.49
N LEU A 18 -10.45 4.05 4.31
CA LEU A 18 -10.10 4.68 3.04
C LEU A 18 -10.55 6.16 2.98
N GLY A 19 -11.72 6.47 3.55
CA GLY A 19 -12.21 7.85 3.67
C GLY A 19 -11.27 8.76 4.46
N LYS A 20 -10.65 8.27 5.55
CA LYS A 20 -9.63 9.05 6.27
C LYS A 20 -8.35 9.23 5.46
N ALA A 21 -7.95 8.22 4.69
CA ALA A 21 -6.81 8.36 3.79
C ALA A 21 -7.06 9.45 2.74
N TYR A 22 -8.26 9.47 2.13
CA TYR A 22 -8.69 10.52 1.20
C TYR A 22 -8.70 11.89 1.86
N GLN A 23 -9.25 12.00 3.08
CA GLN A 23 -9.25 13.25 3.82
C GLN A 23 -7.83 13.77 4.07
N LEU A 24 -6.88 12.89 4.44
CA LEU A 24 -5.49 13.30 4.66
C LEU A 24 -4.82 13.80 3.37
N ILE A 25 -5.09 13.17 2.22
CA ILE A 25 -4.62 13.67 0.92
C ILE A 25 -5.23 15.03 0.63
N CYS A 26 -6.55 15.18 0.74
CA CYS A 26 -7.21 16.46 0.47
C CYS A 26 -6.70 17.57 1.42
N ASN A 27 -6.47 17.24 2.70
CA ASN A 27 -5.87 18.15 3.68
C ASN A 27 -4.44 18.55 3.30
N ALA A 28 -3.64 17.62 2.78
CA ALA A 28 -2.25 17.89 2.43
C ALA A 28 -2.09 18.65 1.09
N PHE A 29 -2.98 18.44 0.12
CA PHE A 29 -2.83 18.96 -1.25
C PHE A 29 -3.84 20.03 -1.66
N THR A 30 -5.08 19.90 -1.23
CA THR A 30 -6.14 20.84 -1.62
C THR A 30 -6.11 22.09 -0.75
N PHE A 31 -5.95 21.95 0.57
CA PHE A 31 -5.86 23.09 1.48
C PHE A 31 -4.56 23.89 1.35
N THR A 32 -3.48 23.28 0.85
CA THR A 32 -2.20 23.94 0.58
C THR A 32 -2.16 24.60 -0.80
N GLY A 33 -3.21 24.45 -1.61
CA GLY A 33 -3.27 24.97 -2.98
C GLY A 33 -2.36 24.25 -3.99
N LEU A 34 -1.76 23.12 -3.60
CA LEU A 34 -0.90 22.31 -4.48
C LEU A 34 -1.69 21.63 -5.60
N ILE A 35 -2.93 21.21 -5.31
CA ILE A 35 -3.84 20.60 -6.28
C ILE A 35 -5.20 21.30 -6.19
N THR A 36 -5.53 22.06 -7.23
CA THR A 36 -6.80 22.80 -7.34
C THR A 36 -7.78 22.16 -8.31
N ASP A 37 -7.30 21.34 -9.26
CA ASP A 37 -8.12 20.64 -10.24
C ASP A 37 -8.55 19.24 -9.75
N LEU A 38 -9.86 19.03 -9.65
CA LEU A 38 -10.46 17.74 -9.29
C LEU A 38 -10.11 16.64 -10.30
N LYS A 39 -9.89 16.96 -11.57
CA LYS A 39 -9.49 16.00 -12.60
C LYS A 39 -8.11 15.40 -12.35
N ILE A 40 -7.23 16.13 -11.65
CA ILE A 40 -5.91 15.65 -11.26
C ILE A 40 -6.00 14.87 -9.94
N LEU A 41 -6.88 15.30 -9.03
CA LEU A 41 -7.06 14.66 -7.73
C LEU A 41 -7.63 13.24 -7.86
N GLU A 42 -8.59 13.01 -8.76
CA GLU A 42 -9.28 11.73 -8.88
C GLU A 42 -8.34 10.55 -9.24
N PRO A 43 -7.44 10.66 -10.24
CA PRO A 43 -6.41 9.64 -10.49
C PRO A 43 -5.48 9.39 -9.29
N ILE A 44 -5.15 10.43 -8.52
CA ILE A 44 -4.29 10.32 -7.33
C ILE A 44 -4.99 9.54 -6.22
N LEU A 45 -6.27 9.85 -5.97
CA LEU A 45 -7.08 9.13 -4.98
C LEU A 45 -7.27 7.66 -5.38
N ARG A 46 -7.53 7.38 -6.66
CA ARG A 46 -7.53 6.00 -7.21
C ARG A 46 -6.15 5.34 -7.13
N GLY A 47 -5.09 6.12 -7.05
CA GLY A 47 -3.71 5.66 -6.90
C GLY A 47 -3.36 5.15 -5.51
N ILE A 48 -4.16 5.47 -4.48
CA ILE A 48 -3.89 5.03 -3.10
C ILE A 48 -3.93 3.52 -3.02
N ARG A 49 -2.92 2.93 -2.36
CA ARG A 49 -2.82 1.51 -2.12
C ARG A 49 -2.54 1.26 -0.64
N PHE A 50 -3.08 0.16 -0.15
CA PHE A 50 -2.71 -0.35 1.16
C PHE A 50 -1.25 -0.84 1.13
N LYS A 51 -0.39 -0.27 1.97
CA LYS A 51 1.02 -0.65 2.05
C LYS A 51 1.34 -1.44 3.31
N ALA A 52 0.75 -1.08 4.45
CA ALA A 52 0.98 -1.80 5.69
C ALA A 52 -0.14 -1.56 6.71
N ALA A 53 -0.36 -2.52 7.59
CA ALA A 53 -1.16 -2.40 8.81
C ALA A 53 -0.37 -2.85 10.03
N HIS A 54 -0.73 -2.25 11.16
CA HIS A 54 -0.25 -2.63 12.47
C HIS A 54 -1.45 -3.04 13.32
N TYR A 55 -1.55 -4.32 13.61
CA TYR A 55 -2.55 -4.91 14.50
C TYR A 55 -1.93 -5.13 15.88
N VAL A 56 -2.65 -4.75 16.93
CA VAL A 56 -2.20 -4.91 18.32
C VAL A 56 -3.25 -5.71 19.04
N PHE A 57 -2.85 -6.88 19.54
CA PHE A 57 -3.70 -7.79 20.31
C PHE A 57 -3.23 -7.79 21.77
N GLU A 58 -4.10 -7.37 22.67
CA GLU A 58 -3.78 -7.31 24.10
C GLU A 58 -3.97 -8.69 24.74
N THR A 59 -2.98 -9.13 25.52
CA THR A 59 -2.99 -10.44 26.19
C THR A 59 -3.19 -10.33 27.72
N LYS A 60 -3.21 -9.11 28.26
CA LYS A 60 -3.36 -8.80 29.69
C LYS A 60 -2.29 -9.40 30.61
N GLN A 61 -1.28 -10.04 30.05
CA GLN A 61 -0.15 -10.63 30.78
C GLN A 61 1.16 -10.10 30.21
N HIS A 62 2.19 -10.01 31.02
CA HIS A 62 3.50 -9.59 30.53
C HIS A 62 4.11 -10.70 29.69
N LEU A 63 4.46 -10.38 28.45
CA LEU A 63 5.06 -11.35 27.53
C LEU A 63 6.58 -11.15 27.47
N PRO A 64 7.35 -12.21 27.20
CA PRO A 64 8.77 -12.08 26.91
C PRO A 64 8.97 -11.31 25.60
N LYS A 65 10.05 -10.54 25.54
CA LYS A 65 10.39 -9.79 24.33
C LYS A 65 10.87 -10.73 23.23
N ILE A 66 10.03 -10.97 22.23
CA ILE A 66 10.32 -11.85 21.08
C ILE A 66 9.92 -11.13 19.80
N ILE A 67 10.78 -11.21 18.78
CA ILE A 67 10.49 -10.73 17.42
C ILE A 67 10.60 -11.92 16.48
N ILE A 68 9.53 -12.23 15.76
CA ILE A 68 9.47 -13.28 14.75
C ILE A 68 9.39 -12.59 13.39
N ASP A 69 10.48 -12.66 12.64
CA ASP A 69 10.66 -12.03 11.32
C ASP A 69 10.84 -13.04 10.18
N MET A 70 10.68 -14.34 10.46
CA MET A 70 10.80 -15.42 9.48
C MET A 70 9.95 -15.19 8.21
N PHE A 71 8.78 -14.57 8.35
CA PHE A 71 7.85 -14.28 7.25
C PHE A 71 8.00 -12.87 6.67
N ALA A 72 8.99 -12.09 7.11
CA ALA A 72 9.15 -10.70 6.69
C ALA A 72 9.46 -10.60 5.20
N LYS A 73 10.29 -11.50 4.67
CA LYS A 73 10.65 -11.51 3.24
C LYS A 73 9.56 -12.15 2.36
N SER A 74 8.95 -13.23 2.82
CA SER A 74 7.99 -14.00 2.01
C SER A 74 6.61 -13.34 1.96
N ASN A 75 6.08 -12.94 3.12
CA ASN A 75 4.69 -12.47 3.25
C ASN A 75 4.61 -11.02 3.75
N GLY A 76 5.74 -10.40 4.09
CA GLY A 76 5.76 -9.05 4.67
C GLY A 76 5.22 -9.00 6.10
N ILE A 77 5.20 -10.13 6.81
CA ILE A 77 4.65 -10.25 8.17
C ILE A 77 5.77 -10.26 9.19
N VAL A 78 5.66 -9.39 10.20
CA VAL A 78 6.53 -9.37 11.39
C VAL A 78 5.65 -9.43 12.62
N ILE A 79 5.92 -10.39 13.50
CA ILE A 79 5.22 -10.53 14.78
C ILE A 79 6.16 -10.06 15.87
N LYS A 80 5.73 -9.10 16.69
CA LYS A 80 6.46 -8.68 17.89
C LYS A 80 5.64 -9.00 19.12
N VAL A 81 6.32 -9.43 20.15
CA VAL A 81 5.73 -9.86 21.41
C VAL A 81 6.49 -9.18 22.53
N GLY A 82 5.78 -8.61 23.51
CA GLY A 82 6.41 -8.04 24.70
C GLY A 82 7.41 -6.93 24.40
N ASP A 83 7.15 -6.09 23.40
CA ASP A 83 8.01 -4.96 23.06
C ASP A 83 7.95 -3.88 24.15
N ARG A 84 8.97 -3.02 24.25
CA ARG A 84 9.11 -2.02 25.33
C ARG A 84 7.90 -1.07 25.42
N THR A 85 7.27 -0.79 24.28
CA THR A 85 6.09 0.07 24.17
C THR A 85 4.78 -0.67 24.46
N HIS A 86 4.71 -1.97 24.26
CA HIS A 86 3.52 -2.79 24.51
C HIS A 86 3.91 -4.14 25.15
N PRO A 87 4.32 -4.13 26.44
CA PRO A 87 4.81 -5.32 27.12
C PRO A 87 3.76 -6.42 27.30
N THR A 88 2.48 -6.06 27.19
CA THR A 88 1.33 -6.95 27.36
C THR A 88 0.60 -7.29 26.07
N SER A 89 1.21 -7.00 24.91
CA SER A 89 0.56 -7.19 23.61
C SER A 89 1.39 -8.00 22.64
N VAL A 90 0.67 -8.63 21.71
CA VAL A 90 1.20 -9.19 20.48
C VAL A 90 0.90 -8.21 19.35
N GLU A 91 1.95 -7.69 18.73
CA GLU A 91 1.88 -6.82 17.57
C GLU A 91 2.08 -7.65 16.30
N VAL A 92 1.15 -7.54 15.35
CA VAL A 92 1.28 -8.11 14.01
C VAL A 92 1.40 -6.96 13.02
N ILE A 93 2.56 -6.84 12.41
CA ILE A 93 2.82 -5.87 11.35
C ILE A 93 2.73 -6.62 10.03
N ALA A 94 1.70 -6.30 9.25
CA ALA A 94 1.53 -6.82 7.89
C ALA A 94 1.91 -5.71 6.92
N SER A 95 2.82 -5.99 6.00
CA SER A 95 3.25 -5.05 4.97
C SER A 95 3.19 -5.71 3.60
N TYR A 96 2.79 -4.95 2.58
CA TYR A 96 2.87 -5.40 1.20
C TYR A 96 4.33 -5.29 0.74
N PRO A 97 5.00 -6.44 0.52
CA PRO A 97 6.45 -6.46 0.35
C PRO A 97 6.88 -5.79 -0.95
N ASP A 98 8.04 -5.15 -0.92
CA ASP A 98 8.54 -4.36 -2.06
C ASP A 98 8.80 -5.20 -3.31
N TRP A 99 9.13 -6.49 -3.16
CA TRP A 99 9.31 -7.39 -4.30
C TRP A 99 7.98 -7.67 -5.02
N GLY A 100 6.86 -7.75 -4.29
CA GLY A 100 5.53 -7.93 -4.88
C GLY A 100 5.17 -6.72 -5.74
N GLU A 101 5.44 -5.52 -5.21
CA GLU A 101 5.22 -4.26 -5.92
C GLU A 101 6.09 -4.13 -7.19
N ARG A 102 7.36 -4.56 -7.12
CA ARG A 102 8.25 -4.59 -8.28
C ARG A 102 7.75 -5.57 -9.34
N THR A 103 7.28 -6.74 -8.92
CA THR A 103 6.77 -7.78 -9.82
C THR A 103 5.51 -7.32 -10.54
N GLU A 104 4.56 -6.71 -9.83
CA GLU A 104 3.36 -6.12 -10.44
C GLU A 104 3.71 -5.03 -11.46
N ARG A 105 4.70 -4.19 -11.15
CA ARG A 105 5.16 -3.14 -12.07
C ARG A 105 5.76 -3.73 -13.34
N GLN A 106 6.68 -4.68 -13.20
CA GLN A 106 7.31 -5.36 -14.34
C GLN A 106 6.26 -6.07 -15.21
N LEU A 107 5.28 -6.72 -14.59
CA LEU A 107 4.18 -7.35 -15.31
C LEU A 107 3.33 -6.31 -16.07
N GLY A 108 3.06 -5.16 -15.45
CA GLY A 108 2.35 -4.06 -16.09
C GLY A 108 3.08 -3.51 -17.31
N GLU A 109 4.40 -3.27 -17.20
CA GLU A 109 5.26 -2.84 -18.30
C GLU A 109 5.31 -3.87 -19.42
N PHE A 110 5.43 -5.15 -19.07
CA PHE A 110 5.43 -6.25 -20.04
C PHE A 110 4.10 -6.33 -20.83
N ILE A 111 2.96 -6.20 -20.14
CA ILE A 111 1.64 -6.21 -20.78
C ILE A 111 1.50 -5.03 -21.75
N GLU A 112 2.01 -3.85 -21.41
CA GLU A 112 1.96 -2.68 -22.29
C GLU A 112 2.76 -2.92 -23.58
N VAL A 113 3.99 -3.42 -23.46
CA VAL A 113 4.83 -3.77 -24.62
C VAL A 113 4.15 -4.82 -25.50
N MET A 114 3.62 -5.89 -24.89
CA MET A 114 2.93 -6.95 -25.63
C MET A 114 1.66 -6.45 -26.30
N THR A 115 0.94 -5.51 -25.69
CA THR A 115 -0.27 -4.92 -26.30
C THR A 115 0.08 -4.12 -27.55
N VAL A 116 1.17 -3.37 -27.55
CA VAL A 116 1.66 -2.65 -28.73
C VAL A 116 2.05 -3.63 -29.84
N PHE A 117 2.78 -4.69 -29.48
CA PHE A 117 3.21 -5.72 -30.43
C PHE A 117 2.02 -6.45 -31.07
N ILE A 118 1.03 -6.85 -30.27
CA ILE A 118 -0.17 -7.54 -30.76
C ILE A 118 -1.01 -6.62 -31.65
N LYS A 119 -1.16 -5.34 -31.32
CA LYS A 119 -1.85 -4.37 -32.18
C LYS A 119 -1.18 -4.20 -33.54
N ALA A 120 0.15 -4.33 -33.60
CA ALA A 120 0.90 -4.26 -34.86
C ALA A 120 0.72 -5.51 -35.73
N ILE A 121 0.47 -6.68 -35.14
CA ILE A 121 0.30 -7.96 -35.84
C ILE A 121 -1.16 -8.26 -36.17
N SER A 122 -2.09 -7.89 -35.30
CA SER A 122 -3.52 -8.13 -35.42
C SER A 122 -4.31 -6.91 -34.92
N PRO A 123 -4.72 -6.00 -35.82
CA PRO A 123 -5.50 -4.83 -35.44
C PRO A 123 -6.91 -5.26 -35.01
N GLY A 124 -7.10 -5.47 -33.71
CA GLY A 124 -8.39 -5.83 -33.12
C GLY A 124 -8.29 -6.55 -31.77
N THR A 125 -7.14 -7.12 -31.44
CA THR A 125 -6.94 -7.85 -30.18
C THR A 125 -6.38 -6.92 -29.11
N VAL A 126 -7.16 -6.67 -28.04
CA VAL A 126 -6.72 -5.90 -26.87
C VAL A 126 -6.51 -6.86 -25.70
N LEU A 127 -5.27 -6.96 -25.21
CA LEU A 127 -5.01 -7.62 -23.94
C LEU A 127 -5.63 -6.77 -22.82
N LYS A 128 -6.55 -7.35 -22.04
CA LYS A 128 -7.03 -6.72 -20.82
C LYS A 128 -5.90 -6.75 -19.78
N LYS A 129 -5.59 -5.61 -19.17
CA LYS A 129 -4.81 -5.59 -17.94
C LYS A 129 -5.57 -6.42 -16.89
N PRO A 130 -4.88 -7.23 -16.08
CA PRO A 130 -5.51 -7.95 -14.98
C PRO A 130 -6.24 -6.95 -14.08
N GLU A 131 -7.46 -7.30 -13.66
CA GLU A 131 -8.22 -6.49 -12.72
C GLU A 131 -7.42 -6.32 -11.43
N ARG A 132 -7.43 -5.09 -10.92
CA ARG A 132 -6.67 -4.70 -9.74
C ARG A 132 -7.29 -5.41 -8.55
N MET A 133 -6.51 -6.24 -7.84
CA MET A 133 -6.95 -6.81 -6.57
C MET A 133 -7.02 -5.67 -5.56
N ASP A 134 -8.24 -5.23 -5.25
CA ASP A 134 -8.48 -4.34 -4.13
C ASP A 134 -8.24 -5.16 -2.86
N TYR A 135 -7.07 -4.96 -2.25
CA TYR A 135 -6.78 -5.50 -0.93
C TYR A 135 -7.68 -4.74 0.07
N ILE A 136 -8.88 -5.28 0.31
CA ILE A 136 -9.79 -4.81 1.35
C ILE A 136 -9.10 -5.06 2.69
N ALA A 137 -8.85 -3.98 3.43
CA ALA A 137 -8.35 -3.99 4.80
C ALA A 137 -9.51 -4.16 5.79
#